data_AF-A0A932P7E4-F1
#
_entry.id   AF-A0A932P7E4-F1
#
_cell.length_a   1.000
_cell.length_b   1.000
_cell.length_c   1.000
_cell.angle_alpha   90.00
_cell.angle_beta   90.00
_cell.angle_gamma   90.00
#
_symmetry.space_group_name_H-M   'P 1'
#
loop_
_entity.id
_entity.type
_entity.pdbx_description
1 polymer ?
#
loop_
_entity_poly.entity_id
_entity_poly.type
_entity_poly.pdbx_seq_one_letter_code
_entity_poly.pdbx_strand_id
1 'polypeptide(L)' 'MAYEIAKLLLEKAGTFIERQQAISAALNLGMPLNEIQDYLDWLDSIRGKIDMSDGQEEPE' A
#
# COMPACT_ATOMS: atom_id res chain seq x y z
N MET A 1 6.54 8.67 13.41
CA MET A 1 5.19 9.29 13.51
C MET A 1 5.07 10.57 12.68
N ALA A 2 5.89 10.78 11.64
CA ALA A 2 5.52 11.73 10.60
C ALA A 2 4.71 10.95 9.56
N TYR A 3 3.70 11.56 8.95
CA TYR A 3 2.97 11.02 7.78
C TYR A 3 1.89 9.93 8.02
N GLU A 4 1.29 9.84 9.21
CA GLU A 4 0.18 8.89 9.47
C GLU A 4 -1.02 9.13 8.54
N ILE A 5 -1.33 10.39 8.22
CA ILE A 5 -2.41 10.76 7.28
C ILE A 5 -2.10 10.27 5.86
N ALA A 6 -0.85 10.39 5.41
CA ALA A 6 -0.41 9.91 4.10
C ALA A 6 -0.52 8.38 4.00
N LYS A 7 -0.10 7.67 5.05
CA LYS A 7 -0.22 6.21 5.14
C LYS A 7 -1.68 5.74 5.08
N LEU A 8 -2.58 6.42 5.79
CA LEU A 8 -4.01 6.14 5.75
C LEU A 8 -4.59 6.28 4.33
N LEU A 9 -4.17 7.31 3.59
CA LEU A 9 -4.60 7.53 2.22
C LEU A 9 -4.09 6.43 1.28
N LEU A 10 -2.83 6.03 1.43
CA LEU A 10 -2.22 4.95 0.64
C LEU A 10 -2.86 3.59 0.96
N GLU A 11 -3.26 3.35 2.21
CA GLU A 11 -3.93 2.12 2.65
C GLU A 11 -5.37 2.03 2.14
N LYS A 12 -6.10 3.16 2.08
CA LYS A 12 -7.47 3.20 1.55
C LYS A 12 -7.53 3.14 0.03
N ALA A 13 -6.44 3.42 -0.66
CA ALA A 13 -6.38 3.35 -2.11
C ALA A 13 -6.52 1.88 -2.58
N GLY A 14 -7.74 1.47 -2.92
CA GLY A 14 -8.04 0.13 -3.41
C GLY A 14 -7.90 0.01 -4.93
N THR A 15 -8.08 1.13 -5.65
CA THR A 15 -7.99 1.19 -7.11
C THR A 15 -6.73 1.92 -7.58
N PHE A 16 -6.35 1.71 -8.84
CA PHE A 16 -5.21 2.40 -9.46
C PHE A 16 -5.37 3.93 -9.43
N ILE A 17 -6.61 4.42 -9.63
CA ILE A 17 -6.91 5.85 -9.60
C ILE A 17 -6.74 6.42 -8.19
N GLU A 18 -7.29 5.75 -7.19
CA GLU A 18 -7.13 6.19 -5.79
C GLU A 18 -5.67 6.14 -5.34
N ARG A 19 -4.89 5.19 -5.88
CA ARG A 19 -3.45 5.08 -5.59
C ARG A 19 -2.68 6.29 -6.09
N GLN A 20 -2.93 6.71 -7.32
CA GLN A 20 -2.37 7.95 -7.90
C GLN A 20 -2.73 9.19 -7.06
N GLN A 21 -3.98 9.28 -6.61
CA GLN A 21 -4.44 10.37 -5.75
C GLN A 21 -3.77 10.35 -4.37
N ALA A 22 -3.63 9.16 -3.77
CA ALA A 22 -2.97 8.98 -2.49
C ALA A 22 -1.47 9.34 -2.55
N ILE A 23 -0.77 8.98 -3.63
CA ILE A 23 0.63 9.37 -3.86
C ILE A 23 0.76 10.89 -3.93
N SER A 24 -0.10 11.55 -4.73
CA SER A 24 -0.10 13.02 -4.82
C SER A 24 -0.41 13.68 -3.48
N ALA A 25 -1.34 13.14 -2.71
CA ALA A 25 -1.66 13.65 -1.38
C ALA A 25 -0.50 13.44 -0.39
N ALA A 26 0.17 12.29 -0.42
CA ALA A 26 1.33 12.00 0.41
C ALA A 26 2.50 12.95 0.12
N LEU A 27 2.76 13.25 -1.16
CA LEU A 27 3.74 14.25 -1.58
C LEU A 27 3.39 15.65 -1.05
N ASN A 28 2.11 16.06 -1.13
CA ASN A 28 1.65 17.34 -0.58
C ASN A 28 1.76 17.42 0.94
N LEU A 29 1.67 16.27 1.64
CA LEU A 29 1.87 16.16 3.08
C LEU A 29 3.36 16.15 3.47
N GLY A 30 4.27 16.26 2.50
CA GLY A 30 5.72 16.30 2.72
C GLY A 30 6.35 14.93 2.97
N MET A 31 5.64 13.84 2.66
CA MET A 31 6.23 12.50 2.67
C MET A 31 7.14 12.37 1.45
N PRO A 32 8.41 12.01 1.62
CA PRO A 32 9.34 11.91 0.50
C PRO A 32 9.01 10.67 -0.34
N LEU A 33 9.29 10.75 -1.65
CA LEU A 33 8.88 9.73 -2.62
C LEU A 33 9.43 8.33 -2.30
N ASN A 34 10.63 8.25 -1.73
CA ASN A 34 11.22 6.99 -1.29
C ASN A 34 10.40 6.32 -0.18
N GLU A 35 9.94 7.08 0.82
CA GLU A 35 9.08 6.52 1.88
C GLU A 35 7.70 6.12 1.35
N ILE A 36 7.16 6.87 0.37
CA ILE A 36 5.92 6.50 -0.31
C ILE A 36 6.09 5.17 -1.05
N GLN A 37 7.17 5.02 -1.82
CA GLN A 37 7.49 3.81 -2.57
C GLN A 37 7.64 2.61 -1.63
N ASP A 38 8.46 2.73 -0.59
CA ASP A 38 8.69 1.65 0.39
C ASP A 38 7.36 1.23 1.06
N TYR A 39 6.48 2.18 1.37
CA TYR A 39 5.17 1.89 1.97
C TYR A 39 4.21 1.21 0.99
N LEU A 40 4.21 1.63 -0.28
CA LEU A 40 3.41 1.02 -1.33
C LEU A 40 3.86 -0.39 -1.67
N ASP A 41 5.17 -0.63 -1.71
CA ASP A 41 5.75 -1.96 -1.94
C ASP A 41 5.42 -2.91 -0.78
N TRP A 42 5.44 -2.41 0.45
CA TRP A 42 4.97 -3.15 1.63
C TRP A 42 3.46 -3.45 1.56
N LEU A 43 2.63 -2.48 1.17
CA LEU A 43 1.18 -2.68 0.99
C LEU A 43 0.88 -3.72 -0.10
N ASP A 44 1.58 -3.67 -1.24
CA ASP A 44 1.44 -4.66 -2.30
C ASP A 44 1.90 -6.04 -1.84
N SER A 45 2.98 -6.12 -1.04
CA SER A 45 3.42 -7.39 -0.46
C SER A 45 2.41 -7.99 0.50
N ILE A 46 1.62 -7.19 1.21
CA ILE A 46 0.56 -7.67 2.11
C ILE A 46 -0.67 -8.07 1.30
N ARG A 47 -1.13 -7.21 0.39
CA ARG A 47 -2.31 -7.49 -0.44
C ARG A 47 -2.09 -8.69 -1.36
N GLY A 48 -0.89 -8.85 -1.92
CA GLY A 48 -0.52 -10.01 -2.73
C GLY A 48 -0.40 -11.32 -1.92
N LYS A 49 -0.14 -11.26 -0.61
CA LYS A 49 -0.15 -12.45 0.25
C LYS A 49 -1.55 -12.94 0.61
N ILE A 50 -2.53 -12.03 0.66
CA ILE A 50 -3.92 -12.39 0.95
C ILE A 50 -4.52 -13.25 -0.18
N ASP A 51 -4.05 -13.08 -1.42
CA ASP A 51 -4.48 -13.88 -2.57
C ASP A 51 -3.77 -15.25 -2.69
N MET A 52 -2.64 -15.44 -2.00
CA MET A 52 -1.85 -16.70 -2.03
C MET A 52 -2.07 -17.62 -0.81
N SER A 53 -3.07 -17.33 0.03
CA SER A 53 -3.34 -18.12 1.24
C SER A 53 -4.54 -19.08 1.12
N ASP A 54 -5.16 -19.19 -0.07
CA ASP A 54 -6.26 -20.12 -0.35
C ASP A 54 -5.86 -20.98 -1.56
N GLY A 55 -5.17 -22.11 -1.34
CA GLY A 55 -4.87 -23.03 -2.45
C GLY A 55 -3.68 -23.99 -2.34
N GLN A 56 -3.14 -24.26 -1.15
CA GLN A 56 -2.33 -25.47 -0.94
C GLN A 56 -2.98 -26.30 0.16
N GLU A 57 -4.10 -26.96 -0.19
CA GLU A 57 -4.51 -28.19 0.47
C GLU A 57 -3.35 -29.20 0.36
N GLU A 58 -2.82 -29.64 1.51
CA GLU A 58 -2.23 -30.98 1.62
C GLU A 58 -3.31 -32.00 1.27
N PRO A 59 -3.00 -33.08 0.52
CA PRO A 59 -2.62 -34.31 1.23
C PRO A 59 -1.63 -35.22 0.46
N GLU A 60 -0.67 -35.82 1.19
CA GLU A 60 -0.25 -37.21 0.96
C GLU A 60 0.14 -37.88 2.29
#